data_AF-A0A1F5AHK4-F1
#
_entry.id   AF-A0A1F5AHK4-F1
#
_cell.length_a   1.000
_cell.length_b   1.000
_cell.length_c   1.000
_cell.angle_alpha   90.00
_cell.angle_beta   90.00
_cell.angle_gamma   90.00
#
_symmetry.space_group_name_H-M   'P 1'
#
loop_
_entity.id
_entity.type
_entity.pdbx_description
1 polymer ?
#
loop_
_entity_poly.entity_id
_entity_poly.type
_entity_poly.pdbx_seq_one_letter_code
_entity_poly.pdbx_strand_id
1 'polypeptide(L)'
;MRLNKNQIEHLTFVIVRNLTKEGKVLLEDKKKILDNVANLITDEFQKEDHLDQEVREILGKHMEKIRKENIEYQTMFRMIKTKLAKERNIVL
;
A
#
# COMPACT_ATOMS: atom_id res chain seq x y z
N MET A 1 4.44 1.78 6.15
CA MET A 1 3.93 2.45 7.36
C MET A 1 2.49 2.01 7.51
N ARG A 2 2.10 1.40 8.64
CA ARG A 2 0.74 0.89 8.82
C ARG A 2 -0.16 2.05 9.23
N LEU A 3 -1.06 2.47 8.32
CA LEU A 3 -2.16 3.33 8.72
C LEU A 3 -3.12 2.52 9.60
N ASN A 4 -3.44 3.05 10.78
CA ASN A 4 -4.45 2.44 11.64
C ASN A 4 -5.84 2.58 11.02
N LYS A 5 -6.75 1.69 11.37
CA LYS A 5 -8.14 1.68 10.86
C LYS A 5 -8.83 3.04 11.02
N ASN A 6 -8.63 3.71 12.16
CA ASN A 6 -9.15 5.06 12.41
C ASN A 6 -8.55 6.13 11.46
N GLN A 7 -7.29 5.98 11.05
CA GLN A 7 -6.67 6.89 10.08
C GLN A 7 -7.23 6.66 8.67
N ILE A 8 -7.49 5.41 8.30
CA ILE A 8 -8.12 5.05 7.02
C ILE A 8 -9.55 5.60 6.98
N GLU A 9 -10.33 5.44 8.04
CA GLU A 9 -11.69 6.00 8.16
C GLU A 9 -11.67 7.53 8.06
N HIS A 10 -10.73 8.19 8.76
CA HIS A 10 -10.59 9.64 8.70
C HIS A 10 -10.22 10.13 7.29
N LEU A 11 -9.26 9.47 6.62
CA LEU A 11 -8.89 9.75 5.23
C LEU A 11 -10.08 9.58 4.29
N THR A 12 -10.79 8.46 4.41
CA THR A 12 -11.98 8.14 3.63
C THR A 12 -13.06 9.21 3.79
N PHE A 13 -13.31 9.64 5.03
CA PHE A 13 -14.25 10.71 5.31
C PHE A 13 -13.85 12.03 4.66
N VAL A 14 -12.58 12.42 4.74
CA VAL A 14 -12.08 13.66 4.11
C VAL A 14 -12.20 13.60 2.59
N ILE A 15 -11.85 12.47 1.96
CA ILE A 15 -11.96 12.26 0.51
C ILE A 15 -13.41 12.40 0.06
N VAL A 16 -14.33 11.64 0.67
CA VAL A 16 -15.76 11.68 0.33
C VAL A 16 -16.36 13.05 0.59
N ARG A 17 -15.98 13.71 1.70
CA ARG A 17 -16.41 15.07 2.02
C ARG A 17 -15.98 16.09 0.96
N ASN A 18 -14.72 16.04 0.51
CA ASN A 18 -14.20 16.96 -0.49
C ASN A 18 -14.87 16.73 -1.85
N LEU A 19 -15.02 15.46 -2.27
CA LEU A 19 -15.72 15.09 -3.50
C LEU A 19 -17.18 15.56 -3.52
N THR A 20 -17.86 15.48 -2.37
CA THR A 20 -19.23 16.00 -2.22
C THR A 20 -19.25 17.53 -2.28
N LYS A 21 -18.32 18.20 -1.58
CA LYS A 21 -18.22 19.66 -1.54
C LYS A 21 -17.97 20.28 -2.91
N GLU A 22 -17.16 19.61 -3.74
CA GLU A 22 -16.87 20.05 -5.10
C GLU A 22 -18.01 19.74 -6.09
N GLY A 23 -19.09 19.09 -5.65
CA GLY A 23 -20.24 18.75 -6.49
C GLY A 23 -19.92 17.73 -7.59
N LYS A 24 -18.79 17.03 -7.51
CA LYS A 24 -18.33 16.08 -8.53
C LYS A 24 -19.05 14.74 -8.48
N VAL A 25 -19.75 14.44 -7.38
CA VAL A 25 -20.46 13.17 -7.16
C VAL A 25 -21.75 13.40 -6.38
N LEU A 26 -22.81 12.72 -6.80
CA LEU A 26 -24.05 12.54 -6.06
C LEU A 26 -23.95 11.25 -5.25
N LEU A 27 -24.07 11.36 -3.93
CA LEU A 27 -24.02 10.22 -3.02
C LEU A 27 -25.45 9.82 -2.67
N GLU A 28 -25.89 8.64 -3.12
CA GLU A 28 -27.18 8.08 -2.69
C GLU A 28 -27.10 7.55 -1.25
N ASP A 29 -26.05 6.78 -0.93
CA ASP A 29 -25.81 6.25 0.42
C ASP A 29 -24.39 6.53 0.88
N LYS A 30 -24.26 7.58 1.70
CA LYS A 30 -22.97 8.04 2.21
C LYS A 30 -22.26 6.99 3.07
N LYS A 31 -22.99 6.20 3.86
CA LYS A 31 -22.37 5.17 4.71
C LYS A 31 -21.76 4.06 3.86
N LYS A 32 -22.52 3.56 2.89
CA LYS A 32 -22.06 2.50 1.99
C LYS A 32 -20.83 2.91 1.18
N ILE A 33 -20.78 4.16 0.72
CA ILE A 33 -19.62 4.70 -0.01
C ILE A 33 -18.39 4.79 0.91
N LEU A 34 -18.56 5.28 2.15
CA LEU A 34 -17.47 5.33 3.11
C LEU A 34 -16.91 3.93 3.41
N ASP A 35 -17.77 2.94 3.65
CA ASP A 35 -17.34 1.57 3.90
C ASP A 35 -16.62 0.97 2.69
N ASN A 36 -17.13 1.19 1.48
CA ASN A 36 -16.50 0.71 0.25
C ASN A 36 -15.12 1.33 0.04
N VAL A 37 -14.97 2.64 0.23
CA VAL A 37 -13.68 3.32 0.07
C VAL A 37 -12.69 2.88 1.15
N ALA A 38 -13.13 2.74 2.40
CA ALA A 38 -12.29 2.26 3.48
C ALA A 38 -11.81 0.81 3.24
N ASN A 39 -12.69 -0.06 2.75
CA ASN A 39 -12.36 -1.42 2.35
C ASN A 39 -11.38 -1.46 1.17
N LEU A 40 -11.60 -0.63 0.14
CA LEU A 40 -10.70 -0.53 -1.00
C LEU A 40 -9.29 -0.10 -0.58
N ILE A 41 -9.20 0.93 0.26
CA ILE A 41 -7.92 1.40 0.80
C ILE A 41 -7.26 0.28 1.61
N THR A 42 -8.02 -0.42 2.45
CA THR A 42 -7.49 -1.52 3.27
C THR A 42 -6.97 -2.68 2.40
N ASP A 43 -7.69 -3.06 1.35
CA ASP A 43 -7.29 -4.12 0.41
C ASP A 43 -5.99 -3.75 -0.33
N GLU A 44 -5.86 -2.49 -0.78
CA GLU A 44 -4.63 -2.00 -1.41
C GLU A 44 -3.44 -2.00 -0.44
N PHE A 45 -3.64 -1.57 0.81
CA PHE A 45 -2.60 -1.66 1.83
C PHE A 45 -2.20 -3.11 2.13
N GLN A 46 -3.15 -4.04 2.14
CA GLN A 46 -2.85 -5.46 2.34
C GLN A 46 -2.00 -6.03 1.19
N LYS A 47 -2.30 -5.68 -0.06
CA LYS A 47 -1.48 -6.05 -1.22
C LYS A 47 -0.06 -5.51 -1.10
N GLU A 48 0.10 -4.27 -0.64
CA GLU A 48 1.43 -3.69 -0.39
C GLU A 48 2.18 -4.41 0.74
N ASP A 49 1.51 -4.71 1.86
CA ASP A 49 2.10 -5.46 2.98
C ASP A 49 2.56 -6.87 2.53
N HIS A 50 1.76 -7.55 1.70
CA HIS A 50 2.15 -8.83 1.10
C HIS A 50 3.39 -8.72 0.21
N LEU A 51 3.45 -7.68 -0.64
CA LEU A 51 4.59 -7.42 -1.49
C LEU A 51 5.86 -7.14 -0.66
N ASP A 52 5.76 -6.32 0.39
CA ASP A 52 6.87 -6.05 1.30
C ASP A 52 7.35 -7.32 2.00
N GLN A 53 6.44 -8.23 2.37
CA GLN A 53 6.80 -9.51 2.98
C GLN A 53 7.52 -10.44 2.00
N GLU A 54 7.04 -10.56 0.75
CA GLU A 54 7.75 -11.30 -0.31
C GLU A 54 9.16 -10.75 -0.55
N VAL A 55 9.32 -9.42 -0.61
CA VAL A 55 10.63 -8.78 -0.74
C VAL A 55 11.55 -9.18 0.41
N ARG A 56 11.06 -9.18 1.66
CA ARG A 56 11.84 -9.61 2.84
C ARG A 56 12.24 -11.07 2.77
N GLU A 57 11.35 -11.95 2.31
CA GLU A 57 11.68 -13.39 2.14
C GLU A 57 12.76 -13.60 1.08
N ILE A 58 12.67 -12.92 -0.06
CA ILE A 58 13.68 -12.98 -1.12
C ILE A 58 15.02 -12.48 -0.60
N LEU A 59 15.04 -11.34 0.09
CA LEU A 59 16.26 -10.81 0.71
C LEU A 59 16.81 -11.77 1.76
N GLY A 60 15.94 -12.37 2.58
CA GLY A 60 16.30 -13.37 3.59
C GLY A 60 17.06 -14.55 2.99
N LYS A 61 16.58 -15.09 1.86
CA LYS A 61 17.25 -16.18 1.12
C LYS A 61 18.60 -15.77 0.53
N HIS A 62 18.83 -14.48 0.33
CA HIS A 62 20.07 -13.93 -0.23
C HIS A 62 20.96 -13.20 0.81
N MET A 63 20.62 -13.24 2.10
CA MET A 63 21.34 -12.54 3.17
C MET A 63 22.83 -12.89 3.21
N GLU A 64 23.21 -14.15 2.99
CA GLU A 64 24.62 -14.55 2.96
C GLU A 64 25.40 -13.94 1.79
N LYS A 65 24.76 -13.76 0.63
CA LYS A 65 25.37 -13.07 -0.52
C LYS A 65 25.49 -11.57 -0.28
N ILE A 66 24.43 -10.96 0.25
CA ILE A 66 24.41 -9.52 0.59
C ILE A 66 25.53 -9.19 1.60
N ARG A 67 25.72 -10.06 2.60
CA ARG A 67 26.76 -9.90 3.62
C ARG A 67 28.17 -10.11 3.06
N LYS A 68 28.34 -11.01 2.08
CA LYS A 68 29.61 -11.22 1.38
C LYS A 68 29.97 -10.07 0.44
N GLU A 69 28.98 -9.45 -0.19
CA GLU A 69 29.18 -8.35 -1.16
C GLU A 69 29.17 -6.96 -0.52
N ASN A 70 29.02 -6.85 0.82
CA ASN A 70 28.92 -5.57 1.55
C ASN A 70 27.83 -4.64 1.01
N ILE A 71 26.75 -5.20 0.46
CA ILE A 71 25.65 -4.42 -0.12
C ILE A 71 24.68 -3.99 0.98
N GLU A 72 24.26 -2.73 0.93
CA GLU A 72 23.32 -2.16 1.89
C GLU A 72 21.90 -2.73 1.68
N TYR A 73 21.35 -3.34 2.74
CA TYR A 73 20.03 -3.99 2.73
C TYR A 73 18.91 -3.07 2.21
N GLN A 74 18.92 -1.79 2.60
CA GLN A 74 17.91 -0.82 2.14
C GLN A 74 17.92 -0.62 0.63
N THR A 75 19.11 -0.60 0.02
CA THR A 75 19.27 -0.41 -1.43
C THR A 75 18.71 -1.62 -2.19
N MET A 76 19.02 -2.83 -1.72
CA MET A 76 18.46 -4.06 -2.29
C MET A 76 16.96 -4.17 -2.09
N PHE A 77 16.45 -3.77 -0.92
CA PHE A 77 15.01 -3.72 -0.64
C PHE A 77 14.28 -2.83 -1.63
N ARG A 78 14.78 -1.61 -1.89
CA ARG A 78 14.21 -0.73 -2.91
C ARG A 78 14.27 -1.36 -4.30
N MET A 79 15.41 -1.91 -4.71
CA MET A 79 15.57 -2.51 -6.04
C MET A 79 14.62 -3.69 -6.28
N ILE A 80 14.51 -4.59 -5.31
CA ILE A 80 13.62 -5.75 -5.42
C ILE A 80 12.16 -5.30 -5.33
N LYS A 81 11.81 -4.37 -4.44
CA LYS A 81 10.45 -3.80 -4.37
C LYS A 81 10.02 -3.20 -5.72
N THR A 82 10.88 -2.44 -6.38
CA THR A 82 10.60 -1.87 -7.71
C THR A 82 10.48 -2.94 -8.79
N LYS A 83 11.31 -3.99 -8.76
CA LYS A 83 11.19 -5.12 -9.71
C LYS A 83 9.90 -5.90 -9.50
N LEU A 84 9.57 -6.28 -8.26
CA LEU A 84 8.37 -7.03 -7.94
C LEU A 84 7.09 -6.25 -8.29
N ALA A 85 7.08 -4.95 -7.99
CA ALA A 85 5.95 -4.09 -8.33
C ALA A 85 5.72 -4.03 -9.85
N LYS A 86 6.80 -3.92 -10.65
CA LYS A 86 6.71 -3.98 -12.12
C LYS A 86 6.19 -5.33 -12.63
N GLU A 87 6.66 -6.44 -12.06
CA GLU A 87 6.21 -7.78 -12.46
C GLU A 87 4.74 -8.03 -12.12
N ARG A 88 4.24 -7.46 -11.02
CA ARG A 88 2.84 -7.61 -10.59
C ARG A 88 1.92 -6.48 -11.05
N ASN A 89 2.38 -5.53 -11.88
CA ASN A 89 1.63 -4.33 -12.29
C ASN A 89 1.06 -3.53 -11.10
N ILE A 90 1.73 -3.56 -9.95
CA ILE A 90 1.34 -2.77 -8.79
C ILE A 90 1.95 -1.38 -8.96
N VAL A 91 1.11 -0.36 -8.95
CA VAL A 91 1.55 1.04 -9.00
C VAL A 91 2.05 1.41 -7.60
N LEU A 92 3.35 1.70 -7.49
CA LEU A 92 4.02 2.18 -6.28
C LEU A 92 3.86 3.68 -6.10
#